data_AF-A0A1V4I8B4-F1
#
_entry.id   AF-A0A1V4I8B4-F1
#
_cell.length_a   1.000
_cell.length_b   1.000
_cell.length_c   1.000
_cell.angle_alpha   90.00
_cell.angle_beta   90.00
_cell.angle_gamma   90.00
#
_symmetry.space_group_name_H-M   'P 1'
#
loop_
_entity.id
_entity.type
_entity.pdbx_description
1 polymer ?
#
loop_
_entity_poly.entity_id
_entity_poly.type
_entity_poly.pdbx_seq_one_letter_code
_entity_poly.pdbx_strand_id
1 'polypeptide(L)'
;MMFSYLISFLQNRFKLISQQIEKDSDVSDIMLLDESINFYREDTLYIGHLAQLNTHIPAPIHMLYFIGDIKENSTIMTNSAAFYEKEFAAVFNAIKQEFLRPIKTEVIYATMLKMIMDGKGLCDILNEAYKYVENPLVILDISGKILAHSTSFNVNDPIWTESIQLGYCPFEFMEHIKQQRLKHSSPSDSQAFISICKNTNLVYLCSKIFSKDTLLGYVFIFECNKKIDDQSKQLLPSISCISCEVILRSQGNIGLRLNVYRSILEDMLSGINPHHASERIQASQLQFPEHMRVVIIRPSYYHGEHYVKGQLQEALLSIFDKAPFLYYKGGIAIIVPLTDDYHIDINSFEKLTRLLNSEHLQAGASNAFSKPWHFADYYAQADSALRFSQRLGSSENLHYYENYAFFVMLNSLPPELTLGKFCHPSLGLLRKYDYENGTDLYKTLKAYTQSGFNNKHTTETLFLHRNTLSYRKQKIAEISGIDFTDPNLMFLLMYSFYIDDFLNKDI
;
A
#
# COMPACT_ATOMS: atom_id res chain seq x y z
N MET A 1 13.94 35.70 -10.78
CA MET A 1 13.42 35.49 -12.16
C MET A 1 14.37 36.22 -13.10
N MET A 2 14.92 35.55 -14.11
CA MET A 2 15.87 36.19 -15.05
C MET A 2 15.24 37.39 -15.77
N PHE A 3 16.00 38.47 -15.92
CA PHE A 3 15.56 39.67 -16.63
C PHE A 3 15.13 39.35 -18.08
N SER A 4 15.90 38.53 -18.80
CA SER A 4 15.59 38.10 -20.17
C SER A 4 14.22 37.43 -20.28
N TYR A 5 13.87 36.56 -19.33
CA TYR A 5 12.58 35.89 -19.27
C TYR A 5 11.45 36.90 -19.09
N LEU A 6 11.61 37.86 -18.18
CA LEU A 6 10.61 38.89 -17.94
C LEU A 6 10.39 39.75 -19.19
N ILE A 7 11.45 40.15 -19.88
CA ILE A 7 11.32 40.93 -21.12
C ILE A 7 10.64 40.12 -22.22
N SER A 8 10.98 38.84 -22.39
CA SER A 8 10.28 37.95 -23.32
C SER A 8 8.79 37.81 -22.97
N PHE A 9 8.46 37.68 -21.69
CA PHE A 9 7.08 37.64 -21.20
C PHE A 9 6.29 38.91 -21.57
N LEU A 10 6.92 40.08 -21.44
CA LEU A 10 6.30 41.37 -21.76
C LEU A 10 6.18 41.63 -23.26
N GLN A 11 7.19 41.26 -24.06
CA GLN A 11 7.19 41.39 -25.52
C GLN A 11 6.02 40.66 -26.19
N ASN A 12 5.59 39.55 -25.60
CA ASN A 12 4.43 38.79 -26.11
C ASN A 12 3.09 39.52 -25.90
N ARG A 13 3.07 40.63 -25.14
CA ARG A 13 1.85 41.37 -24.74
C ARG A 13 1.89 42.86 -25.10
N PHE A 14 3.08 43.45 -25.14
CA PHE A 14 3.31 44.88 -25.29
C PHE A 14 4.37 45.17 -26.36
N LYS A 15 4.31 46.33 -26.98
CA LYS A 15 5.25 46.68 -28.06
C LYS A 15 6.58 47.18 -27.48
N LEU A 16 7.58 46.30 -27.47
CA LEU A 16 8.94 46.68 -27.10
C LEU A 16 9.54 47.69 -28.09
N ILE A 17 10.13 48.75 -27.58
CA ILE A 17 10.85 49.78 -28.36
C ILE A 17 12.34 49.42 -28.48
N SER A 18 12.97 49.10 -27.36
CA SER A 18 14.39 48.72 -27.31
C SER A 18 14.64 47.78 -26.13
N GLN A 19 15.70 46.99 -26.22
CA GLN A 19 16.22 46.20 -25.11
C GLN A 19 17.74 46.15 -25.15
N GLN A 20 18.36 46.03 -23.99
CA GLN A 20 19.77 45.75 -23.79
C GLN A 20 19.87 44.75 -22.64
N ILE A 21 20.61 43.65 -22.86
CA ILE A 21 20.89 42.65 -21.83
C ILE A 21 22.38 42.35 -21.90
N GLU A 22 23.17 43.03 -21.08
CA GLU A 22 24.62 42.86 -21.01
C GLU A 22 25.00 41.71 -20.07
N LYS A 23 24.28 41.55 -18.95
CA LYS A 23 24.47 40.48 -17.97
C LYS A 23 23.12 40.01 -17.47
N ASP A 24 22.58 38.98 -18.10
CA ASP A 24 21.30 38.41 -17.65
C ASP A 24 21.43 37.93 -16.20
N SER A 25 20.64 38.50 -15.29
CA SER A 25 20.67 38.21 -13.86
C SER A 25 19.25 38.19 -13.28
N ASP A 26 19.15 37.60 -12.08
CA ASP A 26 17.89 37.43 -11.39
C ASP A 26 17.34 38.75 -10.84
N VAL A 27 16.08 39.01 -11.15
CA VAL A 27 15.25 40.02 -10.50
C VAL A 27 14.37 39.33 -9.44
N SER A 28 14.44 39.82 -8.21
CA SER A 28 13.68 39.33 -7.04
C SER A 28 12.63 40.33 -6.57
N ASP A 29 12.80 41.62 -6.89
CA ASP A 29 11.96 42.73 -6.43
C ASP A 29 11.66 43.72 -7.56
N ILE A 30 10.61 44.53 -7.40
CA ILE A 30 10.25 45.60 -8.33
C ILE A 30 10.02 46.92 -7.58
N MET A 31 10.50 48.02 -8.15
CA MET A 31 10.33 49.34 -7.55
C MET A 31 10.02 50.37 -8.63
N LEU A 32 9.05 51.25 -8.35
CA LEU A 32 8.84 52.44 -9.18
C LEU A 32 9.95 53.45 -8.89
N LEU A 33 10.46 54.11 -9.92
CA LEU A 33 11.43 55.17 -9.74
C LEU A 33 10.80 56.40 -9.10
N ASP A 34 11.53 56.96 -8.15
CA ASP A 34 11.31 58.29 -7.61
C ASP A 34 12.65 58.97 -7.34
N GLU A 35 12.62 60.30 -7.19
CA GLU A 35 13.81 61.14 -6.98
C GLU A 35 14.44 60.95 -5.59
N SER A 36 13.80 60.21 -4.68
CA SER A 36 14.28 59.97 -3.32
C SER A 36 15.22 58.77 -3.21
N ILE A 37 15.36 57.98 -4.29
CA ILE A 37 16.25 56.82 -4.33
C ILE A 37 17.72 57.27 -4.29
N ASN A 38 18.40 56.90 -3.21
CA ASN A 38 19.81 57.21 -2.97
C ASN A 38 20.76 56.03 -3.27
N PHE A 39 20.20 54.85 -3.58
CA PHE A 39 20.96 53.64 -3.93
C PHE A 39 20.08 52.65 -4.70
N TYR A 40 20.62 52.04 -5.76
CA TYR A 40 19.95 50.99 -6.54
C TYR A 40 20.43 49.60 -6.14
N ARG A 41 19.49 48.71 -5.78
CA ARG A 41 19.77 47.31 -5.47
C ARG A 41 20.00 46.50 -6.74
N GLU A 42 20.95 45.57 -6.69
CA GLU A 42 21.31 44.73 -7.85
C GLU A 42 20.19 43.77 -8.27
N ASP A 43 19.34 43.33 -7.34
CA ASP A 43 18.29 42.34 -7.54
C ASP A 43 16.90 42.95 -7.81
N THR A 44 16.82 44.27 -8.00
CA THR A 44 15.55 45.01 -8.13
C THR A 44 15.38 45.56 -9.54
N LEU A 45 14.22 45.35 -10.15
CA LEU A 45 13.83 46.00 -11.39
C LEU A 45 13.22 47.37 -11.09
N TYR A 46 13.92 48.41 -11.54
CA TYR A 46 13.44 49.79 -11.44
C TYR A 46 12.59 50.16 -12.66
N ILE A 47 11.43 50.75 -12.41
CA ILE A 47 10.39 50.99 -13.42
C ILE A 47 10.00 52.48 -13.39
N GLY A 48 10.17 53.21 -14.49
CA GLY A 48 9.80 54.65 -14.53
C GLY A 48 10.31 55.39 -15.77
N HIS A 49 10.62 56.67 -15.63
CA HIS A 49 11.19 57.50 -16.71
C HIS A 49 12.67 57.75 -16.47
N LEU A 50 13.46 57.92 -17.56
CA LEU A 50 14.89 58.19 -17.43
C LEU A 50 15.15 59.52 -16.70
N ALA A 51 14.24 60.50 -16.82
CA ALA A 51 14.31 61.77 -16.10
C ALA A 51 14.28 61.63 -14.57
N GLN A 52 13.77 60.50 -14.05
CA GLN A 52 13.67 60.24 -12.60
C GLN A 52 14.93 59.56 -12.04
N LEU A 53 15.92 59.25 -12.89
CA LEU A 53 17.16 58.63 -12.44
C LEU A 53 18.02 59.63 -11.68
N ASN A 54 18.53 59.19 -10.53
CA ASN A 54 19.48 59.97 -9.77
C ASN A 54 20.86 59.91 -10.48
N THR A 55 21.20 61.00 -11.17
CA THR A 55 22.45 61.11 -11.94
C THR A 55 23.72 61.18 -11.08
N HIS A 56 23.58 61.30 -9.75
CA HIS A 56 24.72 61.33 -8.81
C HIS A 56 25.19 59.93 -8.37
N ILE A 57 24.47 58.88 -8.75
CA ILE A 57 24.79 57.49 -8.44
C ILE A 57 24.82 56.63 -9.72
N PRO A 58 25.49 55.46 -9.71
CA PRO A 58 25.50 54.56 -10.86
C PRO A 58 24.07 54.14 -11.25
N ALA A 59 23.80 53.99 -12.55
CA ALA A 59 22.49 53.54 -13.04
C ALA A 59 22.12 52.14 -12.51
N PRO A 60 20.82 51.83 -12.34
CA PRO A 60 20.39 50.52 -11.88
C PRO A 60 20.79 49.41 -12.86
N ILE A 61 21.08 48.21 -12.34
CA ILE A 61 21.42 47.04 -13.15
C ILE A 61 20.23 46.62 -14.02
N HIS A 62 19.02 46.67 -13.46
CA HIS A 62 17.78 46.29 -14.13
C HIS A 62 16.83 47.48 -14.22
N MET A 63 16.53 47.90 -15.45
CA MET A 63 15.70 49.06 -15.72
C MET A 63 14.60 48.73 -16.74
N LEU A 64 13.38 49.19 -16.48
CA LEU A 64 12.35 49.29 -17.49
C LEU A 64 11.87 50.73 -17.55
N TYR A 65 12.00 51.35 -18.71
CA TYR A 65 11.65 52.75 -18.89
C TYR A 65 10.60 52.98 -19.98
N PHE A 66 9.90 54.10 -19.85
CA PHE A 66 8.80 54.44 -20.73
C PHE A 66 9.10 55.72 -21.50
N ILE A 67 8.96 55.62 -22.82
CA ILE A 67 9.27 56.71 -23.75
C ILE A 67 7.96 57.29 -24.27
N GLY A 68 7.86 58.62 -24.22
CA GLY A 68 6.83 59.39 -24.92
C GLY A 68 7.16 59.58 -26.41
N ASP A 69 6.73 60.70 -27.00
CA ASP A 69 6.96 60.99 -28.43
C ASP A 69 8.36 61.56 -28.74
N ILE A 70 9.14 61.89 -27.69
CA ILE A 70 10.46 62.51 -27.80
C ILE A 70 11.55 61.47 -27.48
N LYS A 71 12.57 61.36 -28.34
CA LYS A 71 13.74 60.50 -28.08
C LYS A 71 14.54 61.05 -26.91
N GLU A 72 14.53 60.35 -25.78
CA GLU A 72 15.47 60.58 -24.68
C GLU A 72 16.85 60.01 -25.03
N ASN A 73 17.93 60.71 -24.63
CA ASN A 73 19.30 60.26 -24.85
C ASN A 73 19.58 59.01 -24.02
N SER A 74 20.10 57.95 -24.65
CA SER A 74 20.36 56.67 -24.01
C SER A 74 21.49 56.76 -22.99
N THR A 75 21.18 56.61 -21.71
CA THR A 75 22.15 56.23 -20.69
C THR A 75 22.55 54.77 -20.93
N ILE A 76 23.84 54.45 -20.87
CA ILE A 76 24.30 53.05 -20.98
C ILE A 76 23.86 52.33 -19.70
N MET A 77 23.03 51.31 -19.85
CA MET A 77 22.48 50.50 -18.75
C MET A 77 22.76 49.03 -18.98
N THR A 78 23.10 48.29 -17.93
CA THR A 78 23.46 46.87 -18.02
C THR A 78 22.31 46.03 -18.59
N ASN A 79 21.14 46.06 -17.94
CA ASN A 79 19.93 45.42 -18.43
C ASN A 79 18.81 46.46 -18.48
N SER A 80 18.32 46.76 -19.68
CA SER A 80 17.24 47.73 -19.86
C SER A 80 16.24 47.31 -20.94
N ALA A 81 15.00 47.76 -20.79
CA ALA A 81 13.96 47.61 -21.80
C ALA A 81 13.07 48.86 -21.85
N ALA A 82 12.65 49.24 -23.05
CA ALA A 82 11.80 50.40 -23.27
C ALA A 82 10.44 50.01 -23.84
N PHE A 83 9.39 50.64 -23.31
CA PHE A 83 8.01 50.51 -23.78
C PHE A 83 7.39 51.90 -23.99
N TYR A 84 6.22 51.96 -24.63
CA TYR A 84 5.54 53.24 -24.85
C TYR A 84 4.89 53.74 -23.56
N GLU A 85 4.91 55.05 -23.35
CA GLU A 85 4.31 55.71 -22.18
C GLU A 85 2.87 55.28 -21.89
N LYS A 86 2.04 55.19 -22.93
CA LYS A 86 0.65 54.75 -22.83
C LYS A 86 0.48 53.32 -22.27
N GLU A 87 1.52 52.51 -22.29
CA GLU A 87 1.53 51.13 -21.78
C GLU A 87 1.98 51.03 -20.32
N PHE A 88 2.42 52.13 -19.68
CA PHE A 88 2.98 52.14 -18.31
C PHE A 88 2.17 51.31 -17.31
N ALA A 89 0.90 51.66 -17.12
CA ALA A 89 0.06 51.01 -16.13
C ALA A 89 -0.17 49.53 -16.45
N ALA A 90 -0.30 49.17 -17.73
CA ALA A 90 -0.54 47.80 -18.15
C ALA A 90 0.71 46.92 -17.99
N VAL A 91 1.88 47.43 -18.38
CA VAL A 91 3.18 46.77 -18.21
C VAL A 91 3.48 46.58 -16.73
N PHE A 92 3.36 47.63 -15.91
CA PHE A 92 3.59 47.55 -14.46
C PHE A 92 2.69 46.50 -13.80
N ASN A 93 1.38 46.51 -14.12
CA ASN A 93 0.45 45.52 -13.58
C ASN A 93 0.78 44.09 -14.03
N ALA A 94 1.21 43.90 -15.28
CA ALA A 94 1.63 42.58 -15.77
C ALA A 94 2.87 42.07 -15.03
N ILE A 95 3.88 42.91 -14.82
CA ILE A 95 5.08 42.58 -14.05
C ILE A 95 4.69 42.22 -12.62
N LYS A 96 3.91 43.08 -11.95
CA LYS A 96 3.44 42.84 -10.58
C LYS A 96 2.70 41.50 -10.46
N GLN A 97 1.83 41.18 -11.42
CA GLN A 97 1.11 39.90 -11.42
C GLN A 97 2.04 38.69 -11.57
N GLU A 98 3.05 38.77 -12.42
CA GLU A 98 4.05 37.70 -12.56
C GLU A 98 4.91 37.51 -11.31
N PHE A 99 5.35 38.60 -10.66
CA PHE A 99 6.11 38.50 -9.41
C PHE A 99 5.27 37.96 -8.24
N LEU A 100 3.97 38.29 -8.19
CA LEU A 100 3.07 37.79 -7.15
C LEU A 100 2.65 36.33 -7.37
N ARG A 101 2.80 35.79 -8.58
CA ARG A 101 2.32 34.44 -8.93
C ARG A 101 2.99 33.34 -8.07
N PRO A 102 4.34 33.26 -7.94
CA PRO A 102 4.99 32.29 -7.06
C PRO A 102 4.59 32.45 -5.58
N ILE A 103 4.44 33.69 -5.10
CA ILE A 103 4.08 33.98 -3.71
C ILE A 103 2.70 33.39 -3.37
N LYS A 104 1.73 33.50 -4.28
CA LYS A 104 0.40 32.89 -4.07
C LYS A 104 0.49 31.37 -3.91
N THR A 105 1.30 30.70 -4.73
CA THR A 105 1.51 29.25 -4.62
C THR A 105 2.15 28.87 -3.29
N GLU A 106 3.15 29.64 -2.83
CA GLU A 106 3.80 29.42 -1.53
C GLU A 106 2.84 29.63 -0.35
N VAL A 107 1.94 30.61 -0.42
CA VAL A 107 0.90 30.81 0.60
C VAL A 107 -0.06 29.63 0.67
N ILE A 108 -0.47 29.10 -0.48
CA ILE A 108 -1.34 27.90 -0.55
C ILE A 108 -0.60 26.69 0.02
N TYR A 109 0.68 26.50 -0.35
CA TYR A 109 1.53 25.44 0.19
C TYR A 109 1.68 25.51 1.71
N ALA A 110 2.02 26.69 2.25
CA ALA A 110 2.13 26.91 3.69
C ALA A 110 0.82 26.63 4.43
N THR A 111 -0.31 27.00 3.83
CA THR A 111 -1.65 26.71 4.37
C THR A 111 -1.90 25.20 4.43
N MET A 112 -1.64 24.48 3.34
CA MET A 112 -1.81 23.03 3.26
C MET A 112 -0.86 22.29 4.22
N LEU A 113 0.40 22.73 4.35
CA LEU A 113 1.33 22.18 5.34
C LEU A 113 0.81 22.35 6.77
N LYS A 114 0.31 23.55 7.10
CA LYS A 114 -0.28 23.81 8.42
C LYS A 114 -1.47 22.89 8.70
N MET A 115 -2.34 22.65 7.71
CA MET A 115 -3.44 21.70 7.85
C MET A 115 -2.95 20.29 8.22
N ILE A 116 -1.90 19.79 7.56
CA ILE A 116 -1.30 18.49 7.93
C ILE A 116 -0.75 18.49 9.35
N MET A 117 -0.08 19.58 9.78
CA MET A 117 0.41 19.70 11.16
C MET A 117 -0.74 19.71 12.19
N ASP A 118 -1.89 20.28 11.82
CA ASP A 118 -3.10 20.31 12.63
C ASP A 118 -3.90 18.97 12.58
N GLY A 119 -3.32 17.92 11.98
CA GLY A 119 -3.91 16.57 11.93
C GLY A 119 -4.91 16.33 10.82
N LYS A 120 -5.01 17.23 9.83
CA LYS A 120 -5.84 17.02 8.63
C LYS A 120 -5.24 15.97 7.70
N GLY A 121 -6.10 15.27 6.97
CA GLY A 121 -5.70 14.22 6.04
C GLY A 121 -5.49 14.73 4.61
N LEU A 122 -5.01 13.85 3.72
CA LEU A 122 -4.80 14.17 2.30
C LEU A 122 -6.08 14.63 1.59
N CYS A 123 -7.25 14.10 1.96
CA CYS A 123 -8.52 14.54 1.38
C CYS A 123 -8.81 16.02 1.69
N ASP A 124 -8.52 16.48 2.92
CA ASP A 124 -8.66 17.90 3.29
C ASP A 124 -7.73 18.79 2.46
N ILE A 125 -6.50 18.32 2.21
CA ILE A 125 -5.52 19.03 1.36
C ILE A 125 -6.01 19.15 -0.08
N LEU A 126 -6.54 18.08 -0.65
CA LEU A 126 -7.11 18.12 -2.00
C LEU A 126 -8.33 19.02 -2.09
N ASN A 127 -9.16 19.08 -1.05
CA ASN A 127 -10.29 20.01 -0.98
C ASN A 127 -9.86 21.47 -0.87
N GLU A 128 -8.77 21.76 -0.16
CA GLU A 128 -8.19 23.10 -0.14
C GLU A 128 -7.62 23.48 -1.51
N ALA A 129 -6.85 22.58 -2.14
CA ALA A 129 -6.31 22.78 -3.49
C ALA A 129 -7.43 22.98 -4.54
N TYR A 130 -8.54 22.25 -4.41
CA TYR A 130 -9.69 22.34 -5.31
C TYR A 130 -10.26 23.76 -5.39
N LYS A 131 -10.22 24.56 -4.32
CA LYS A 131 -10.71 25.96 -4.33
C LYS A 131 -9.98 26.87 -5.32
N TYR A 132 -8.75 26.51 -5.68
CA TYR A 132 -7.90 27.28 -6.58
C TYR A 132 -7.86 26.66 -7.98
N VAL A 133 -7.79 25.33 -8.04
CA VAL A 133 -7.66 24.55 -9.28
C VAL A 133 -9.00 24.31 -9.95
N GLU A 134 -10.10 24.28 -9.19
CA GLU A 134 -11.49 24.06 -9.63
C GLU A 134 -11.71 22.82 -10.53
N ASN A 135 -10.79 21.87 -10.51
CA ASN A 135 -10.86 20.61 -11.25
C ASN A 135 -10.65 19.43 -10.29
N PRO A 136 -11.25 18.25 -10.56
CA PRO A 136 -11.09 17.07 -9.72
C PRO A 136 -9.63 16.69 -9.50
N LEU A 137 -9.26 16.40 -8.24
CA LEU A 137 -7.93 15.94 -7.86
C LEU A 137 -7.96 14.53 -7.28
N VAL A 138 -6.93 13.74 -7.55
CA VAL A 138 -6.72 12.43 -6.92
C VAL A 138 -5.23 12.17 -6.66
N ILE A 139 -4.95 11.54 -5.53
CA ILE A 139 -3.62 11.04 -5.15
C ILE A 139 -3.66 9.52 -5.20
N LEU A 140 -2.72 8.93 -5.94
CA LEU A 140 -2.54 7.49 -6.06
C LEU A 140 -1.19 7.04 -5.49
N ASP A 141 -1.13 5.84 -4.93
CA ASP A 141 0.15 5.13 -4.74
C ASP A 141 0.64 4.49 -6.06
N ILE A 142 1.84 3.90 -6.06
CA ILE A 142 2.38 3.22 -7.26
C ILE A 142 1.60 1.97 -7.70
N SER A 143 0.78 1.39 -6.82
CA SER A 143 -0.07 0.24 -7.12
C SER A 143 -1.41 0.65 -7.75
N GLY A 144 -1.73 1.95 -7.77
CA GLY A 144 -3.02 2.47 -8.22
C GLY A 144 -4.07 2.57 -7.12
N LYS A 145 -3.70 2.40 -5.84
CA LYS A 145 -4.62 2.67 -4.72
C LYS A 145 -4.87 4.17 -4.61
N ILE A 146 -6.14 4.55 -4.49
CA ILE A 146 -6.53 5.93 -4.23
C ILE A 146 -6.27 6.22 -2.76
N LEU A 147 -5.29 7.08 -2.49
CA LEU A 147 -4.96 7.52 -1.14
C LEU A 147 -5.87 8.66 -0.69
N ALA A 148 -6.26 9.53 -1.62
CA ALA A 148 -7.24 10.59 -1.41
C ALA A 148 -7.74 11.12 -2.76
N HIS A 149 -8.93 11.74 -2.73
CA HIS A 149 -9.45 12.54 -3.84
C HIS A 149 -10.16 13.78 -3.29
N SER A 150 -10.36 14.79 -4.13
CA SER A 150 -11.24 15.93 -3.79
C SER A 150 -12.69 15.44 -3.66
N THR A 151 -13.46 16.01 -2.73
CA THR A 151 -14.88 15.66 -2.54
C THR A 151 -15.71 15.96 -3.78
N SER A 152 -15.41 17.08 -4.44
CA SER A 152 -15.97 17.37 -5.77
C SER A 152 -15.15 16.61 -6.83
N PHE A 153 -15.63 15.42 -7.21
CA PHE A 153 -14.97 14.54 -8.17
C PHE A 153 -15.89 14.18 -9.34
N ASN A 154 -16.14 15.14 -10.23
CA ASN A 154 -17.02 14.99 -11.39
C ASN A 154 -16.20 14.72 -12.66
N VAL A 155 -15.56 13.55 -12.72
CA VAL A 155 -14.90 13.10 -13.96
C VAL A 155 -15.96 12.48 -14.85
N ASN A 156 -16.06 12.93 -16.10
CA ASN A 156 -17.03 12.43 -17.08
C ASN A 156 -16.60 11.06 -17.67
N ASP A 157 -16.36 10.10 -16.79
CA ASP A 157 -15.96 8.73 -17.08
C ASP A 157 -16.62 7.80 -16.04
N PRO A 158 -17.54 6.91 -16.46
CA PRO A 158 -18.23 6.00 -15.55
C PRO A 158 -17.29 5.08 -14.76
N ILE A 159 -16.19 4.64 -15.37
CA ILE A 159 -15.22 3.73 -14.73
C ILE A 159 -14.50 4.48 -13.61
N TRP A 160 -14.11 5.74 -13.82
CA TRP A 160 -13.55 6.56 -12.75
C TRP A 160 -14.51 6.80 -11.59
N THR A 161 -15.81 6.96 -11.88
CA THR A 161 -16.84 7.14 -10.84
C THR A 161 -16.94 5.91 -9.94
N GLU A 162 -16.95 4.71 -10.53
CA GLU A 162 -16.92 3.45 -9.78
C GLU A 162 -15.58 3.26 -9.03
N SER A 163 -14.47 3.53 -9.70
CA SER A 163 -13.11 3.43 -9.14
C SER A 163 -12.92 4.25 -7.87
N ILE A 164 -13.49 5.45 -7.79
CA ILE A 164 -13.44 6.29 -6.58
C ILE A 164 -14.17 5.62 -5.41
N GLN A 165 -15.32 4.99 -5.66
CA GLN A 165 -16.07 4.27 -4.64
C GLN A 165 -15.32 3.01 -4.18
N LEU A 166 -14.68 2.31 -5.11
CA LEU A 166 -13.87 1.12 -4.82
C LEU A 166 -12.53 1.46 -4.16
N GLY A 167 -12.03 2.69 -4.31
CA GLY A 167 -10.74 3.14 -3.77
C GLY A 167 -9.54 2.77 -4.64
N TYR A 168 -9.74 2.42 -5.92
CA TYR A 168 -8.68 1.99 -6.83
C TYR A 168 -8.81 2.63 -8.20
N CYS A 169 -7.70 3.09 -8.74
CA CYS A 169 -7.60 3.63 -10.09
C CYS A 169 -7.96 2.56 -11.14
N PRO A 170 -8.66 2.94 -12.23
CA PRO A 170 -8.92 2.02 -13.34
C PRO A 170 -7.62 1.41 -13.87
N PHE A 171 -7.62 0.09 -14.12
CA PHE A 171 -6.43 -0.62 -14.60
C PHE A 171 -5.91 -0.07 -15.93
N GLU A 172 -6.81 0.24 -16.87
CA GLU A 172 -6.43 0.83 -18.16
C GLU A 172 -5.71 2.17 -17.99
N PHE A 173 -6.12 2.97 -17.01
CA PHE A 173 -5.44 4.22 -16.68
C PHE A 173 -4.07 3.95 -16.06
N MET A 174 -3.94 2.97 -15.16
CA MET A 174 -2.64 2.58 -14.59
C MET A 174 -1.66 2.07 -15.66
N GLU A 175 -2.12 1.26 -16.61
CA GLU A 175 -1.31 0.82 -17.76
C GLU A 175 -0.93 2.01 -18.66
N HIS A 176 -1.83 2.97 -18.88
CA HIS A 176 -1.50 4.22 -19.56
C HIS A 176 -0.35 4.97 -18.86
N ILE A 177 -0.42 5.16 -17.53
CA ILE A 177 0.63 5.83 -16.75
C ILE A 177 1.95 5.06 -16.81
N LYS A 178 1.91 3.73 -16.77
CA LYS A 178 3.09 2.88 -16.96
C LYS A 178 3.72 3.06 -18.33
N GLN A 179 2.93 3.11 -19.40
CA GLN A 179 3.44 3.37 -20.76
C GLN A 179 4.07 4.77 -20.89
N GLN A 180 3.48 5.80 -20.27
CA GLN A 180 4.06 7.16 -20.25
C GLN A 180 5.42 7.21 -19.54
N ARG A 181 5.64 6.36 -18.54
CA ARG A 181 6.96 6.22 -17.90
C ARG A 181 7.97 5.53 -18.81
N LEU A 182 7.59 4.40 -19.42
CA LEU A 182 8.48 3.62 -20.27
C LEU A 182 8.93 4.37 -21.53
N LYS A 183 8.09 5.26 -22.06
CA LYS A 183 8.41 6.08 -23.23
C LYS A 183 9.23 7.34 -22.92
N HIS A 184 9.58 7.58 -21.65
CA HIS A 184 10.21 8.83 -21.19
C HIS A 184 9.46 10.10 -21.61
N SER A 185 8.14 9.99 -21.85
CA SER A 185 7.26 11.11 -22.21
C SER A 185 6.73 11.86 -20.99
N SER A 186 7.24 11.53 -19.79
CA SER A 186 6.95 12.21 -18.54
C SER A 186 8.27 12.61 -17.85
N PRO A 187 8.32 13.76 -17.13
CA PRO A 187 9.51 14.21 -16.40
C PRO A 187 10.04 13.15 -15.43
N SER A 188 11.35 13.10 -15.21
CA SER A 188 11.97 12.16 -14.26
C SER A 188 11.78 12.56 -12.80
N ASP A 189 11.34 13.79 -12.54
CA ASP A 189 11.15 14.40 -11.23
C ASP A 189 9.65 14.68 -10.96
N SER A 190 9.38 15.53 -9.95
CA SER A 190 8.03 15.96 -9.59
C SER A 190 7.48 17.11 -10.45
N GLN A 191 8.15 17.51 -11.53
CA GLN A 191 7.60 18.53 -12.43
C GLN A 191 6.26 18.08 -13.02
N ALA A 192 5.31 19.03 -13.04
CA ALA A 192 3.99 18.76 -13.56
C ALA A 192 3.98 18.72 -15.09
N PHE A 193 3.24 17.78 -15.67
CA PHE A 193 3.09 17.64 -17.12
C PHE A 193 1.65 17.29 -17.50
N ILE A 194 1.21 17.79 -18.66
CA ILE A 194 -0.12 17.49 -19.21
C ILE A 194 -0.02 16.27 -20.12
N SER A 195 -0.99 15.38 -20.03
CA SER A 195 -1.12 14.22 -20.90
C SER A 195 -2.59 13.89 -21.16
N ILE A 196 -2.83 13.01 -22.13
CA ILE A 196 -4.17 12.58 -22.53
C ILE A 196 -4.21 11.06 -22.49
N CYS A 197 -5.15 10.52 -21.72
CA CYS A 197 -5.47 9.10 -21.76
C CYS A 197 -6.29 8.83 -23.03
N LYS A 198 -5.67 8.27 -24.07
CA LYS A 198 -6.30 8.10 -25.39
C LYS A 198 -7.56 7.22 -25.36
N ASN A 199 -7.61 6.25 -24.45
CA ASN A 199 -8.74 5.31 -24.34
C ASN A 199 -10.01 6.02 -23.88
N THR A 200 -9.88 6.98 -22.95
CA THR A 200 -11.01 7.68 -22.32
C THR A 200 -11.12 9.14 -22.79
N ASN A 201 -10.18 9.61 -23.60
CA ASN A 201 -10.00 11.01 -23.98
C ASN A 201 -9.89 11.98 -22.79
N LEU A 202 -9.52 11.49 -21.61
CA LEU A 202 -9.31 12.31 -20.42
C LEU A 202 -7.99 13.07 -20.52
N VAL A 203 -8.09 14.40 -20.51
CA VAL A 203 -6.94 15.31 -20.37
C VAL A 203 -6.66 15.48 -18.89
N TYR A 204 -5.40 15.31 -18.48
CA TYR A 204 -5.00 15.42 -17.09
C TYR A 204 -3.63 16.10 -16.93
N LEU A 205 -3.46 16.80 -15.82
CA LEU A 205 -2.17 17.24 -15.32
C LEU A 205 -1.68 16.22 -14.28
N CYS A 206 -0.42 15.81 -14.37
CA CYS A 206 0.19 14.83 -13.48
C CYS A 206 1.47 15.38 -12.85
N SER A 207 1.67 15.12 -11.56
CA SER A 207 2.97 15.25 -10.89
C SER A 207 3.28 13.94 -10.17
N LYS A 208 4.55 13.52 -10.22
CA LYS A 208 5.03 12.31 -9.55
C LYS A 208 5.40 12.62 -8.10
N ILE A 209 5.09 11.70 -7.20
CA ILE A 209 5.47 11.78 -5.78
C ILE A 209 6.78 11.03 -5.57
N PHE A 210 7.83 11.74 -5.20
CA PHE A 210 9.15 11.16 -4.97
C PHE A 210 9.63 11.38 -3.53
N SER A 211 10.28 10.36 -2.97
CA SER A 211 11.16 10.48 -1.82
C SER A 211 12.57 10.12 -2.26
N LYS A 212 13.48 11.13 -2.26
CA LYS A 212 14.80 11.02 -2.90
C LYS A 212 14.63 10.53 -4.35
N ASP A 213 15.15 9.35 -4.68
CA ASP A 213 15.05 8.75 -6.02
C ASP A 213 13.96 7.69 -6.16
N THR A 214 13.13 7.49 -5.13
CA THR A 214 12.07 6.46 -5.15
C THR A 214 10.70 7.05 -5.41
N LEU A 215 10.05 6.56 -6.46
CA LEU A 215 8.67 6.91 -6.81
C LEU A 215 7.68 6.27 -5.82
N LEU A 216 6.86 7.08 -5.19
CA LEU A 216 5.86 6.68 -4.20
C LEU A 216 4.43 6.65 -4.75
N GLY A 217 4.17 7.46 -5.78
CA GLY A 217 2.82 7.64 -6.29
C GLY A 217 2.70 8.81 -7.24
N TYR A 218 1.48 9.31 -7.40
CA TYR A 218 1.14 10.37 -8.34
C TYR A 218 0.03 11.26 -7.77
N VAL A 219 0.03 12.52 -8.20
CA VAL A 219 -1.09 13.44 -8.04
C VAL A 219 -1.60 13.80 -9.42
N PHE A 220 -2.91 13.72 -9.61
CA PHE A 220 -3.58 14.08 -10.85
C PHE A 220 -4.60 15.20 -10.64
N ILE A 221 -4.71 16.06 -11.64
CA ILE A 221 -5.84 16.98 -11.86
C ILE A 221 -6.48 16.60 -13.20
N PHE A 222 -7.78 16.34 -13.23
CA PHE A 222 -8.50 16.06 -14.48
C PHE A 222 -9.14 17.34 -15.05
N GLU A 223 -8.92 17.63 -16.32
CA GLU A 223 -9.56 18.76 -17.00
C GLU A 223 -11.04 18.46 -17.24
N CYS A 224 -11.91 18.90 -16.33
CA CYS A 224 -13.35 18.61 -16.39
C CYS A 224 -14.20 19.90 -16.35
N ASN A 225 -13.86 20.83 -15.47
CA ASN A 225 -14.64 22.05 -15.24
C ASN A 225 -14.05 23.25 -15.99
N LYS A 226 -12.72 23.40 -15.96
CA LYS A 226 -11.99 24.45 -16.69
C LYS A 226 -10.69 23.90 -17.27
N LYS A 227 -10.14 24.57 -18.28
CA LYS A 227 -8.84 24.21 -18.86
C LYS A 227 -7.74 24.26 -17.81
N ILE A 228 -6.78 23.34 -17.88
CA ILE A 228 -5.61 23.33 -17.00
C ILE A 228 -4.77 24.59 -17.25
N ASP A 229 -4.68 25.44 -16.24
CA ASP A 229 -3.95 26.70 -16.27
C ASP A 229 -2.57 26.61 -15.61
N ASP A 230 -1.80 27.69 -15.67
CA ASP A 230 -0.44 27.73 -15.11
C ASP A 230 -0.44 27.67 -13.57
N GLN A 231 -1.51 28.13 -12.92
CA GLN A 231 -1.66 28.01 -11.47
C GLN A 231 -1.75 26.52 -11.06
N SER A 232 -2.53 25.73 -11.80
CA SER A 232 -2.62 24.28 -11.61
C SER A 232 -1.26 23.59 -11.80
N LYS A 233 -0.51 23.98 -12.83
CA LYS A 233 0.85 23.46 -13.10
C LYS A 233 1.85 23.76 -12.00
N GLN A 234 1.78 24.96 -11.42
CA GLN A 234 2.69 25.38 -10.33
C GLN A 234 2.31 24.78 -8.98
N LEU A 235 1.01 24.60 -8.71
CA LEU A 235 0.55 24.08 -7.42
C LEU A 235 0.75 22.57 -7.28
N LEU A 236 0.61 21.81 -8.37
CA LEU A 236 0.62 20.35 -8.32
C LEU A 236 1.92 19.73 -7.75
N PRO A 237 3.13 20.23 -8.07
CA PRO A 237 4.37 19.79 -7.43
C PRO A 237 4.40 20.04 -5.91
N SER A 238 3.83 21.15 -5.44
CA SER A 238 3.70 21.44 -4.01
C SER A 238 2.78 20.43 -3.32
N ILE A 239 1.67 20.05 -3.94
CA ILE A 239 0.77 18.99 -3.44
C ILE A 239 1.50 17.64 -3.40
N SER A 240 2.31 17.35 -4.42
CA SER A 240 3.13 16.14 -4.47
C SER A 240 4.14 16.07 -3.31
N CYS A 241 4.78 17.19 -2.98
CA CYS A 241 5.70 17.29 -1.84
C CYS A 241 4.99 17.02 -0.49
N ILE A 242 3.83 17.64 -0.26
CA ILE A 242 3.02 17.40 0.95
C ILE A 242 2.57 15.94 1.02
N SER A 243 2.14 15.38 -0.12
CA SER A 243 1.71 13.99 -0.21
C SER A 243 2.85 13.03 0.16
N CYS A 244 4.07 13.30 -0.29
CA CYS A 244 5.26 12.54 0.09
C CYS A 244 5.45 12.51 1.61
N GLU A 245 5.38 13.66 2.27
CA GLU A 245 5.54 13.75 3.73
C GLU A 245 4.49 12.94 4.49
N VAL A 246 3.22 13.02 4.07
CA VAL A 246 2.14 12.25 4.72
C VAL A 246 2.31 10.74 4.48
N ILE A 247 2.66 10.35 3.25
CA ILE A 247 2.92 8.95 2.91
C ILE A 247 4.05 8.40 3.78
N LEU A 248 5.19 9.10 3.89
CA LEU A 248 6.33 8.65 4.69
C LEU A 248 6.00 8.54 6.19
N ARG A 249 5.22 9.46 6.75
CA ARG A 249 4.77 9.39 8.15
C ARG A 249 3.92 8.15 8.44
N SER A 250 3.10 7.71 7.48
CA SER A 250 2.21 6.56 7.66
C SER A 250 2.93 5.19 7.61
N GLN A 251 4.17 5.15 7.10
CA GLN A 251 4.89 3.91 6.80
C GLN A 251 5.64 3.29 7.99
N GLY A 252 5.88 4.06 9.05
CA GLY A 252 6.73 3.61 10.17
C GLY A 252 8.15 3.24 9.71
N ASN A 253 8.74 2.20 10.31
CA ASN A 253 10.10 1.73 9.98
C ASN A 253 10.15 0.73 8.80
N ILE A 254 9.02 0.49 8.13
CA ILE A 254 8.93 -0.51 7.07
C ILE A 254 9.41 0.11 5.75
N GLY A 255 10.27 -0.60 5.01
CA GLY A 255 10.76 -0.13 3.71
C GLY A 255 9.63 0.07 2.69
N LEU A 256 9.80 1.02 1.76
CA LEU A 256 8.78 1.44 0.78
C LEU A 256 8.10 0.27 0.05
N ARG A 257 8.90 -0.68 -0.46
CA ARG A 257 8.38 -1.85 -1.18
C ARG A 257 7.51 -2.75 -0.28
N LEU A 258 7.93 -2.94 0.97
CA LEU A 258 7.18 -3.73 1.95
C LEU A 258 5.86 -3.07 2.34
N ASN A 259 5.78 -1.74 2.33
CA ASN A 259 4.51 -1.04 2.54
C ASN A 259 3.50 -1.29 1.43
N VAL A 260 3.94 -1.41 0.17
CA VAL A 260 3.03 -1.71 -0.94
C VAL A 260 2.53 -3.16 -0.83
N TYR A 261 3.39 -4.13 -0.48
CA TYR A 261 2.93 -5.48 -0.13
C TYR A 261 1.89 -5.42 0.98
N ARG A 262 2.23 -4.78 2.11
CA ARG A 262 1.36 -4.65 3.27
C ARG A 262 -0.02 -4.11 2.89
N SER A 263 -0.08 -2.98 2.17
CA SER A 263 -1.36 -2.39 1.75
C SER A 263 -2.16 -3.34 0.88
N ILE A 264 -1.53 -4.03 -0.07
CA ILE A 264 -2.23 -4.97 -0.96
C ILE A 264 -2.79 -6.15 -0.14
N LEU A 265 -2.02 -6.68 0.82
CA LEU A 265 -2.45 -7.77 1.68
C LEU A 265 -3.58 -7.35 2.65
N GLU A 266 -3.53 -6.12 3.20
CA GLU A 266 -4.61 -5.56 4.03
C GLU A 266 -5.92 -5.44 3.25
N ASP A 267 -5.85 -4.98 2.00
CA ASP A 267 -7.02 -4.85 1.15
C ASP A 267 -7.60 -6.23 0.74
N MET A 268 -6.74 -7.24 0.54
CA MET A 268 -7.17 -8.64 0.37
C MET A 268 -7.94 -9.16 1.58
N LEU A 269 -7.44 -8.92 2.80
CA LEU A 269 -8.16 -9.30 4.02
C LEU A 269 -9.45 -8.52 4.25
N SER A 270 -9.54 -7.31 3.69
CA SER A 270 -10.74 -6.47 3.74
C SER A 270 -11.79 -6.84 2.68
N GLY A 271 -11.51 -7.83 1.82
CA GLY A 271 -12.47 -8.36 0.85
C GLY A 271 -12.45 -7.68 -0.52
N ILE A 272 -11.32 -7.07 -0.93
CA ILE A 272 -11.16 -6.61 -2.31
C ILE A 272 -11.43 -7.77 -3.31
N ASN A 273 -12.01 -7.45 -4.47
CA ASN A 273 -12.15 -8.42 -5.55
C ASN A 273 -10.76 -8.95 -6.00
N PRO A 274 -10.59 -10.27 -6.18
CA PRO A 274 -9.32 -10.86 -6.64
C PRO A 274 -8.77 -10.27 -7.95
N HIS A 275 -9.65 -9.83 -8.85
CA HIS A 275 -9.26 -9.18 -10.09
C HIS A 275 -8.52 -7.86 -9.83
N HIS A 276 -9.09 -6.97 -9.02
CA HIS A 276 -8.43 -5.70 -8.65
C HIS A 276 -7.16 -5.91 -7.84
N ALA A 277 -7.11 -6.93 -6.97
CA ALA A 277 -5.88 -7.29 -6.28
C ALA A 277 -4.77 -7.68 -7.27
N SER A 278 -5.10 -8.49 -8.28
CA SER A 278 -4.18 -8.88 -9.35
C SER A 278 -3.68 -7.66 -10.14
N GLU A 279 -4.58 -6.75 -10.52
CA GLU A 279 -4.24 -5.52 -11.25
C GLU A 279 -3.25 -4.64 -10.47
N ARG A 280 -3.45 -4.49 -9.16
CA ARG A 280 -2.54 -3.72 -8.29
C ARG A 280 -1.16 -4.37 -8.14
N ILE A 281 -1.12 -5.69 -8.02
CA ILE A 281 0.16 -6.44 -8.01
C ILE A 281 0.92 -6.19 -9.31
N GLN A 282 0.22 -6.27 -10.46
CA GLN A 282 0.82 -6.03 -11.77
C GLN A 282 1.31 -4.57 -11.93
N ALA A 283 0.53 -3.59 -11.49
CA ALA A 283 0.88 -2.17 -11.59
C ALA A 283 2.10 -1.79 -10.72
N SER A 284 2.19 -2.39 -9.53
CA SER A 284 3.29 -2.15 -8.57
C SER A 284 4.60 -2.87 -8.91
N GLN A 285 4.59 -3.80 -9.88
CA GLN A 285 5.74 -4.64 -10.27
C GLN A 285 6.30 -5.49 -9.11
N LEU A 286 5.48 -5.73 -8.08
CA LEU A 286 5.85 -6.58 -6.97
C LEU A 286 5.97 -8.03 -7.45
N GLN A 287 6.92 -8.74 -6.85
CA GLN A 287 7.19 -10.14 -7.16
C GLN A 287 6.67 -11.01 -6.01
N PHE A 288 6.01 -12.10 -6.35
CA PHE A 288 5.61 -13.12 -5.38
C PHE A 288 6.24 -14.45 -5.82
N PRO A 289 6.56 -15.36 -4.87
CA PRO A 289 7.04 -16.68 -5.24
C PRO A 289 5.99 -17.45 -6.07
N GLU A 290 6.46 -18.29 -6.99
CA GLU A 290 5.59 -19.12 -7.83
C GLU A 290 4.79 -20.14 -7.01
N HIS A 291 5.44 -20.76 -6.03
CA HIS A 291 4.81 -21.58 -5.02
C HIS A 291 5.07 -20.95 -3.65
N MET A 292 4.00 -20.72 -2.90
CA MET A 292 4.05 -20.02 -1.64
C MET A 292 3.03 -20.54 -0.65
N ARG A 293 3.17 -20.11 0.60
CA ARG A 293 2.28 -20.41 1.71
C ARG A 293 2.16 -19.21 2.64
N VAL A 294 1.00 -19.03 3.26
CA VAL A 294 0.85 -18.07 4.35
C VAL A 294 1.24 -18.77 5.66
N VAL A 295 2.16 -18.17 6.40
CA VAL A 295 2.47 -18.56 7.78
C VAL A 295 2.07 -17.40 8.69
N ILE A 296 1.25 -17.68 9.69
CA ILE A 296 0.89 -16.72 10.74
C ILE A 296 1.68 -17.08 11.98
N ILE A 297 2.46 -16.14 12.50
CA ILE A 297 3.26 -16.29 13.71
C ILE A 297 2.70 -15.38 14.80
N ARG A 298 2.40 -15.95 15.96
CA ARG A 298 1.91 -15.24 17.15
C ARG A 298 2.74 -15.61 18.38
N PRO A 299 3.14 -14.64 19.21
CA PRO A 299 3.66 -14.93 20.55
C PRO A 299 2.63 -15.69 21.39
N SER A 300 3.08 -16.70 22.16
CA SER A 300 2.18 -17.41 23.09
C SER A 300 1.71 -16.53 24.25
N TYR A 301 2.47 -15.47 24.55
CA TYR A 301 2.18 -14.47 25.57
C TYR A 301 2.35 -13.06 25.02
N TYR A 302 1.66 -12.07 25.58
CA TYR A 302 1.80 -10.69 25.13
C TYR A 302 3.23 -10.18 25.39
N HIS A 303 3.95 -9.81 24.31
CA HIS A 303 5.31 -9.26 24.37
C HIS A 303 5.38 -7.78 23.95
N GLY A 304 4.23 -7.13 23.78
CA GLY A 304 4.14 -5.74 23.31
C GLY A 304 4.29 -5.60 21.79
N GLU A 305 3.79 -4.48 21.23
CA GLU A 305 3.91 -4.22 19.80
C GLU A 305 5.37 -4.05 19.34
N HIS A 306 6.25 -3.55 20.20
CA HIS A 306 7.66 -3.32 19.86
C HIS A 306 8.42 -4.62 19.57
N TYR A 307 8.10 -5.72 20.25
CA TYR A 307 8.70 -7.02 19.99
C TYR A 307 8.30 -7.53 18.60
N VAL A 308 7.00 -7.51 18.31
CA VAL A 308 6.45 -8.00 17.03
C VAL A 308 6.91 -7.12 15.86
N LYS A 309 6.86 -5.79 16.02
CA LYS A 309 7.21 -4.82 14.97
C LYS A 309 8.72 -4.57 14.82
N GLY A 310 9.54 -5.12 15.71
CA GLY A 310 11.00 -4.98 15.69
C GLY A 310 11.68 -6.34 15.56
N GLN A 311 12.01 -6.95 16.70
CA GLN A 311 12.84 -8.15 16.80
C GLN A 311 12.30 -9.33 16.00
N LEU A 312 11.00 -9.64 16.14
CA LEU A 312 10.41 -10.78 15.44
C LEU A 312 10.37 -10.56 13.92
N GLN A 313 10.05 -9.35 13.47
CA GLN A 313 10.07 -8.99 12.05
C GLN A 313 11.47 -9.19 11.46
N GLU A 314 12.50 -8.64 12.12
CA GLU A 314 13.89 -8.75 11.65
C GLU A 314 14.36 -10.20 11.62
N ALA A 315 14.02 -10.99 12.64
CA ALA A 315 14.31 -12.42 12.67
C ALA A 315 13.66 -13.16 11.50
N LEU A 316 12.37 -12.93 11.22
CA LEU A 316 11.67 -13.56 10.11
C LEU A 316 12.23 -13.14 8.75
N LEU A 317 12.56 -11.85 8.55
CA LEU A 317 13.18 -11.36 7.32
C LEU A 317 14.61 -11.86 7.13
N SER A 318 15.32 -12.23 8.20
CA SER A 318 16.63 -12.90 8.10
C SER A 318 16.53 -14.35 7.65
N ILE A 319 15.35 -14.97 7.82
CA ILE A 319 15.04 -16.32 7.34
C ILE A 319 14.51 -16.25 5.91
N PHE A 320 13.53 -15.38 5.69
CA PHE A 320 12.84 -15.21 4.41
C PHE A 320 13.12 -13.81 3.83
N ASP A 321 14.26 -13.67 3.12
CA ASP A 321 14.68 -12.38 2.56
C ASP A 321 13.58 -11.79 1.66
N LYS A 322 13.22 -10.54 1.93
CA LYS A 322 12.20 -9.76 1.19
C LYS A 322 10.82 -10.41 1.09
N ALA A 323 10.50 -11.38 1.96
CA ALA A 323 9.18 -11.99 1.96
C ALA A 323 8.08 -10.97 2.26
N PRO A 324 6.96 -10.97 1.50
CA PRO A 324 5.81 -10.13 1.81
C PRO A 324 5.24 -10.49 3.19
N PHE A 325 4.94 -9.49 4.02
CA PHE A 325 4.31 -9.72 5.32
C PHE A 325 3.34 -8.60 5.70
N LEU A 326 2.53 -8.88 6.72
CA LEU A 326 1.54 -7.99 7.30
C LEU A 326 1.44 -8.21 8.81
N TYR A 327 1.32 -7.12 9.56
CA TYR A 327 0.85 -7.16 10.95
C TYR A 327 -0.66 -7.27 11.01
N TYR A 328 -1.18 -8.35 11.58
CA TYR A 328 -2.62 -8.54 11.69
C TYR A 328 -3.00 -9.38 12.90
N LYS A 329 -4.07 -8.98 13.60
CA LYS A 329 -4.60 -9.65 14.81
C LYS A 329 -3.50 -10.07 15.80
N GLY A 330 -2.60 -9.14 16.14
CA GLY A 330 -1.55 -9.34 17.15
C GLY A 330 -0.37 -10.23 16.74
N GLY A 331 -0.26 -10.63 15.47
CA GLY A 331 0.86 -11.41 14.96
C GLY A 331 1.37 -10.91 13.60
N ILE A 332 2.26 -11.71 13.00
CA ILE A 332 2.79 -11.49 11.65
C ILE A 332 2.24 -12.58 10.73
N ALA A 333 1.57 -12.18 9.65
CA ALA A 333 1.30 -13.05 8.52
C ALA A 333 2.39 -12.81 7.47
N ILE A 334 3.12 -13.85 7.10
CA ILE A 334 4.22 -13.80 6.12
C ILE A 334 3.96 -14.79 4.99
N ILE A 335 4.24 -14.38 3.76
CA ILE A 335 4.19 -15.23 2.57
C ILE A 335 5.57 -15.85 2.39
N VAL A 336 5.65 -17.16 2.60
CA VAL A 336 6.88 -17.94 2.55
C VAL A 336 7.00 -18.62 1.18
N PRO A 337 8.16 -18.51 0.49
CA PRO A 337 8.41 -19.25 -0.74
C PRO A 337 8.53 -20.75 -0.46
N LEU A 338 8.11 -21.57 -1.42
CA LEU A 338 8.23 -23.02 -1.38
C LEU A 338 9.13 -23.53 -2.52
N THR A 339 9.71 -24.70 -2.32
CA THR A 339 10.35 -25.49 -3.37
C THR A 339 9.31 -26.07 -4.33
N ASP A 340 9.76 -26.67 -5.43
CA ASP A 340 8.89 -27.33 -6.42
C ASP A 340 8.09 -28.50 -5.82
N ASP A 341 8.60 -29.10 -4.74
CA ASP A 341 7.92 -30.13 -3.95
C ASP A 341 6.95 -29.54 -2.90
N TYR A 342 6.64 -28.24 -2.97
CA TYR A 342 5.70 -27.52 -2.09
C TYR A 342 6.09 -27.47 -0.60
N HIS A 343 7.39 -27.59 -0.31
CA HIS A 343 7.94 -27.49 1.05
C HIS A 343 8.71 -26.19 1.25
N ILE A 344 8.79 -25.72 2.51
CA ILE A 344 9.76 -24.68 2.87
C ILE A 344 11.15 -25.32 2.73
N ASP A 345 12.12 -24.59 2.15
CA ASP A 345 13.47 -25.12 2.03
C ASP A 345 14.05 -25.51 3.41
N ILE A 346 14.87 -26.56 3.44
CA ILE A 346 15.30 -27.20 4.67
C ILE A 346 16.00 -26.23 5.65
N ASN A 347 16.79 -25.30 5.12
CA ASN A 347 17.54 -24.34 5.94
C ASN A 347 16.61 -23.30 6.58
N SER A 348 15.67 -22.75 5.79
CA SER A 348 14.67 -21.83 6.32
C SER A 348 13.71 -22.51 7.29
N PHE A 349 13.34 -23.76 7.03
CA PHE A 349 12.51 -24.56 7.92
C PHE A 349 13.18 -24.82 9.27
N GLU A 350 14.46 -25.20 9.29
CA GLU A 350 15.23 -25.39 10.53
C GLU A 350 15.35 -24.10 11.33
N LYS A 351 15.64 -22.97 10.67
CA LYS A 351 15.73 -21.66 11.31
C LYS A 351 14.39 -21.21 11.87
N LEU A 352 13.31 -21.38 11.12
CA LEU A 352 11.95 -21.07 11.57
C LEU A 352 11.59 -21.91 12.79
N THR A 353 11.80 -23.22 12.74
CA THR A 353 11.51 -24.13 13.86
C THR A 353 12.29 -23.75 15.11
N ARG A 354 13.58 -23.41 14.95
CA ARG A 354 14.42 -22.94 16.07
C ARG A 354 13.85 -21.65 16.68
N LEU A 355 13.50 -20.68 15.84
CA LEU A 355 12.91 -19.41 16.28
C LEU A 355 11.60 -19.63 17.04
N LEU A 356 10.71 -20.47 16.52
CA LEU A 356 9.43 -20.77 17.16
C LEU A 356 9.62 -21.38 18.56
N ASN A 357 10.59 -22.29 18.70
CA ASN A 357 10.90 -22.96 19.96
C ASN A 357 11.57 -22.04 20.99
N SER A 358 12.57 -21.25 20.58
CA SER A 358 13.35 -20.41 21.49
C SER A 358 12.57 -19.22 22.03
N GLU A 359 11.64 -18.71 21.24
CA GLU A 359 10.88 -17.48 21.54
C GLU A 359 9.43 -17.77 21.98
N HIS A 360 9.08 -19.04 22.26
CA HIS A 360 7.73 -19.46 22.65
C HIS A 360 6.63 -18.94 21.70
N LEU A 361 6.83 -19.12 20.39
CA LEU A 361 5.90 -18.67 19.37
C LEU A 361 5.06 -19.84 18.85
N GLN A 362 3.82 -19.53 18.45
CA GLN A 362 2.94 -20.45 17.73
C GLN A 362 2.82 -20.01 16.28
N ALA A 363 2.89 -20.96 15.36
CA ALA A 363 2.72 -20.73 13.94
C ALA A 363 1.64 -21.61 13.31
N GLY A 364 0.79 -21.02 12.49
CA GLY A 364 -0.13 -21.74 11.62
C GLY A 364 0.29 -21.55 10.18
N ALA A 365 0.24 -22.62 9.39
CA ALA A 365 0.70 -22.66 8.02
C ALA A 365 -0.46 -23.11 7.12
N SER A 366 -0.75 -22.33 6.09
CA SER A 366 -1.78 -22.66 5.09
C SER A 366 -1.38 -23.85 4.22
N ASN A 367 -2.24 -24.28 3.30
CA ASN A 367 -1.80 -25.08 2.16
C ASN A 367 -0.98 -24.21 1.19
N ALA A 368 -0.28 -24.87 0.26
CA ALA A 368 0.44 -24.19 -0.79
C ALA A 368 -0.50 -23.54 -1.83
N PHE A 369 -0.03 -22.45 -2.44
CA PHE A 369 -0.75 -21.70 -3.47
C PHE A 369 0.20 -20.91 -4.37
N SER A 370 -0.30 -20.47 -5.53
CA SER A 370 0.51 -19.80 -6.57
C SER A 370 -0.02 -18.44 -7.02
N LYS A 371 -1.20 -18.05 -6.54
CA LYS A 371 -1.89 -16.83 -6.99
C LYS A 371 -2.05 -15.88 -5.79
N PRO A 372 -1.28 -14.78 -5.72
CA PRO A 372 -1.21 -13.95 -4.51
C PRO A 372 -2.54 -13.32 -4.09
N TRP A 373 -3.44 -13.06 -5.03
CA TRP A 373 -4.78 -12.53 -4.76
C TRP A 373 -5.71 -13.49 -4.01
N HIS A 374 -5.32 -14.74 -3.78
CA HIS A 374 -5.99 -15.65 -2.85
C HIS A 374 -5.46 -15.57 -1.41
N PHE A 375 -4.57 -14.61 -1.10
CA PHE A 375 -3.96 -14.48 0.23
C PHE A 375 -4.95 -14.55 1.38
N ALA A 376 -6.14 -13.94 1.25
CA ALA A 376 -7.14 -13.96 2.32
C ALA A 376 -7.65 -15.37 2.65
N ASP A 377 -7.87 -16.22 1.65
CA ASP A 377 -8.28 -17.62 1.81
C ASP A 377 -7.20 -18.41 2.55
N TYR A 378 -5.94 -18.23 2.14
CA TYR A 378 -4.81 -18.95 2.73
C TYR A 378 -4.41 -18.39 4.10
N TYR A 379 -4.61 -17.10 4.35
CA TYR A 379 -4.56 -16.53 5.70
C TYR A 379 -5.61 -17.19 6.60
N ALA A 380 -6.85 -17.36 6.13
CA ALA A 380 -7.89 -18.01 6.93
C ALA A 380 -7.56 -19.48 7.24
N GLN A 381 -6.91 -20.20 6.31
CA GLN A 381 -6.38 -21.54 6.56
C GLN A 381 -5.32 -21.55 7.66
N ALA A 382 -4.30 -20.68 7.55
CA ALA A 382 -3.25 -20.55 8.55
C ALA A 382 -3.79 -20.17 9.94
N ASP A 383 -4.77 -19.26 9.99
CA ASP A 383 -5.41 -18.84 11.25
C ASP A 383 -6.24 -19.98 11.85
N SER A 384 -6.92 -20.74 11.01
CA SER A 384 -7.65 -21.94 11.43
C SER A 384 -6.71 -22.99 11.99
N ALA A 385 -5.56 -23.24 11.37
CA ALA A 385 -4.57 -24.18 11.87
C ALA A 385 -4.10 -23.83 13.30
N LEU A 386 -3.84 -22.54 13.58
CA LEU A 386 -3.54 -22.07 14.95
C LEU A 386 -4.68 -22.29 15.94
N ARG A 387 -5.91 -21.95 15.54
CA ARG A 387 -7.08 -22.07 16.42
C ARG A 387 -7.38 -23.52 16.77
N PHE A 388 -7.33 -24.39 15.78
CA PHE A 388 -7.62 -25.81 15.96
C PHE A 388 -6.50 -26.57 16.64
N SER A 389 -5.24 -26.18 16.44
CA SER A 389 -4.14 -26.78 17.19
C SER A 389 -4.26 -26.53 18.69
N GLN A 390 -4.64 -25.31 19.08
CA GLN A 390 -4.91 -24.96 20.48
C GLN A 390 -6.09 -25.74 21.04
N ARG A 391 -7.23 -25.76 20.33
CA ARG A 391 -8.43 -26.51 20.75
C ARG A 391 -8.16 -28.01 20.89
N LEU A 392 -7.33 -28.57 20.00
CA LEU A 392 -6.98 -29.99 20.02
C LEU A 392 -5.77 -30.29 20.93
N GLY A 393 -5.18 -29.30 21.60
CA GLY A 393 -4.08 -29.49 22.54
C GLY A 393 -2.80 -30.03 21.87
N SER A 394 -2.48 -29.57 20.67
CA SER A 394 -1.21 -29.90 20.01
C SER A 394 -0.03 -29.35 20.81
N SER A 395 1.04 -30.15 20.93
CA SER A 395 2.30 -29.76 21.57
C SER A 395 3.32 -29.16 20.60
N GLU A 396 3.01 -29.14 19.30
CA GLU A 396 3.89 -28.58 18.28
C GLU A 396 3.78 -27.05 18.27
N ASN A 397 4.77 -26.37 17.69
CA ASN A 397 4.77 -24.92 17.53
C ASN A 397 4.47 -24.48 16.08
N LEU A 398 4.44 -25.41 15.12
CA LEU A 398 4.11 -25.16 13.72
C LEU A 398 3.00 -26.10 13.27
N HIS A 399 1.87 -25.53 12.87
CA HIS A 399 0.63 -26.26 12.64
C HIS A 399 0.19 -26.12 11.18
N TYR A 400 0.22 -27.22 10.43
CA TYR A 400 -0.18 -27.25 9.02
C TYR A 400 -1.69 -27.41 8.87
N TYR A 401 -2.33 -26.57 8.06
CA TYR A 401 -3.78 -26.56 7.85
C TYR A 401 -4.33 -27.92 7.39
N GLU A 402 -3.60 -28.66 6.57
CA GLU A 402 -4.01 -30.00 6.11
C GLU A 402 -4.31 -30.99 7.25
N ASN A 403 -3.63 -30.84 8.40
CA ASN A 403 -3.86 -31.65 9.59
C ASN A 403 -5.14 -31.26 10.34
N TYR A 404 -5.69 -30.08 10.05
CA TYR A 404 -6.84 -29.50 10.75
C TYR A 404 -8.07 -29.28 9.86
N ALA A 405 -7.92 -29.38 8.53
CA ALA A 405 -8.96 -29.06 7.55
C ALA A 405 -10.28 -29.80 7.80
N PHE A 406 -10.21 -31.06 8.22
CA PHE A 406 -11.40 -31.85 8.57
C PHE A 406 -12.17 -31.23 9.75
N PHE A 407 -11.48 -30.83 10.82
CA PHE A 407 -12.12 -30.20 11.98
C PHE A 407 -12.68 -28.82 11.66
N VAL A 408 -12.00 -28.08 10.78
CA VAL A 408 -12.48 -26.78 10.26
C VAL A 408 -13.80 -26.97 9.51
N MET A 409 -13.87 -27.99 8.65
CA MET A 409 -15.11 -28.37 7.97
C MET A 409 -16.21 -28.74 8.97
N LEU A 410 -15.93 -29.56 9.97
CA LEU A 410 -16.93 -29.91 11.01
C LEU A 410 -17.46 -28.67 11.73
N ASN A 411 -16.60 -27.71 12.06
CA ASN A 411 -17.00 -26.47 12.73
C ASN A 411 -17.75 -25.49 11.81
N SER A 412 -17.72 -25.69 10.49
CA SER A 412 -18.50 -24.89 9.53
C SER A 412 -19.93 -25.40 9.35
N LEU A 413 -20.25 -26.58 9.88
CA LEU A 413 -21.58 -27.17 9.80
C LEU A 413 -22.57 -26.44 10.74
N PRO A 414 -23.88 -26.41 10.39
CA PRO A 414 -24.88 -25.76 11.23
C PRO A 414 -24.94 -26.35 12.65
N PRO A 415 -25.09 -25.55 13.72
CA PRO A 415 -25.15 -26.02 15.10
C PRO A 415 -26.28 -27.01 15.40
N GLU A 416 -27.37 -26.99 14.62
CA GLU A 416 -28.52 -27.88 14.76
C GLU A 416 -28.18 -29.32 14.36
N LEU A 417 -27.11 -29.51 13.59
CA LEU A 417 -26.66 -30.80 13.12
C LEU A 417 -25.94 -31.54 14.27
N THR A 418 -26.57 -32.58 14.80
CA THR A 418 -25.98 -33.40 15.87
C THR A 418 -24.86 -34.29 15.33
N LEU A 419 -23.63 -33.79 15.28
CA LEU A 419 -22.46 -34.50 14.72
C LEU A 419 -22.28 -35.92 15.28
N GLY A 420 -22.58 -36.14 16.56
CA GLY A 420 -22.50 -37.47 17.18
C GLY A 420 -23.40 -38.53 16.54
N LYS A 421 -24.45 -38.14 15.81
CA LYS A 421 -25.33 -39.09 15.07
C LYS A 421 -24.67 -39.66 13.82
N PHE A 422 -23.58 -39.05 13.36
CA PHE A 422 -22.81 -39.52 12.21
C PHE A 422 -21.76 -40.56 12.65
N CYS A 423 -21.33 -40.55 13.92
CA CYS A 423 -20.40 -41.55 14.44
C CYS A 423 -20.96 -42.99 14.30
N HIS A 424 -20.06 -43.93 14.02
CA HIS A 424 -20.38 -45.35 13.94
C HIS A 424 -20.93 -45.84 15.28
N PRO A 425 -22.05 -46.61 15.30
CA PRO A 425 -22.72 -47.04 16.55
C PRO A 425 -21.80 -47.80 17.52
N SER A 426 -20.78 -48.48 17.00
CA SER A 426 -19.79 -49.21 17.80
C SER A 426 -19.08 -48.35 18.86
N LEU A 427 -18.87 -47.05 18.62
CA LEU A 427 -18.25 -46.18 19.63
C LEU A 427 -19.13 -46.09 20.88
N GLY A 428 -20.44 -45.91 20.71
CA GLY A 428 -21.42 -45.88 21.81
C GLY A 428 -21.55 -47.23 22.51
N LEU A 429 -21.59 -48.33 21.74
CA LEU A 429 -21.64 -49.70 22.28
C LEU A 429 -20.41 -50.01 23.16
N LEU A 430 -19.21 -49.68 22.69
CA LEU A 430 -17.97 -49.93 23.41
C LEU A 430 -17.84 -49.04 24.65
N ARG A 431 -18.26 -47.76 24.60
CA ARG A 431 -18.30 -46.90 25.79
C ARG A 431 -19.19 -47.47 26.88
N LYS A 432 -20.39 -47.93 26.51
CA LYS A 432 -21.32 -48.56 27.45
C LYS A 432 -20.73 -49.83 28.04
N TYR A 433 -20.13 -50.68 27.21
CA TYR A 433 -19.50 -51.91 27.66
C TYR A 433 -18.31 -51.63 28.60
N ASP A 434 -17.44 -50.68 28.25
CA ASP A 434 -16.29 -50.29 29.09
C ASP A 434 -16.75 -49.76 30.46
N TYR A 435 -17.81 -48.95 30.49
CA TYR A 435 -18.40 -48.46 31.74
C TYR A 435 -18.96 -49.59 32.62
N GLU A 436 -19.67 -50.55 32.02
CA GLU A 436 -20.30 -51.66 32.75
C GLU A 436 -19.30 -52.72 33.24
N ASN A 437 -18.18 -52.90 32.53
CA ASN A 437 -17.25 -54.03 32.73
C ASN A 437 -15.84 -53.59 33.19
N GLY A 438 -15.57 -52.30 33.30
CA GLY A 438 -14.24 -51.79 33.67
C GLY A 438 -13.15 -52.13 32.66
N THR A 439 -13.49 -52.15 31.37
CA THR A 439 -12.56 -52.46 30.28
C THR A 439 -12.08 -51.20 29.55
N ASP A 440 -11.09 -51.37 28.66
CA ASP A 440 -10.51 -50.28 27.84
C ASP A 440 -10.67 -50.55 26.33
N LEU A 441 -11.77 -51.16 25.90
CA LEU A 441 -11.98 -51.57 24.51
C LEU A 441 -12.17 -50.36 23.59
N TYR A 442 -12.87 -49.32 24.03
CA TYR A 442 -13.00 -48.04 23.33
C TYR A 442 -11.63 -47.42 23.06
N LYS A 443 -10.81 -47.30 24.11
CA LYS A 443 -9.45 -46.75 24.03
C LYS A 443 -8.56 -47.60 23.12
N THR A 444 -8.73 -48.93 23.18
CA THR A 444 -7.99 -49.86 22.31
C THR A 444 -8.36 -49.69 20.85
N LEU A 445 -9.66 -49.59 20.54
CA LEU A 445 -10.12 -49.35 19.17
C LEU A 445 -9.63 -48.00 18.65
N LYS A 446 -9.71 -46.94 19.47
CA LYS A 446 -9.21 -45.60 19.12
C LYS A 446 -7.73 -45.63 18.75
N ALA A 447 -6.89 -46.20 19.60
CA ALA A 447 -5.46 -46.31 19.34
C ALA A 447 -5.16 -47.20 18.13
N TYR A 448 -5.93 -48.27 17.91
CA TYR A 448 -5.81 -49.11 16.73
C TYR A 448 -6.09 -48.33 15.44
N THR A 449 -7.16 -47.53 15.43
CA THR A 449 -7.51 -46.66 14.30
C THR A 449 -6.47 -45.56 14.06
N GLN A 450 -5.99 -44.89 15.12
CA GLN A 450 -4.93 -43.88 15.03
C GLN A 450 -3.59 -44.45 14.56
N SER A 451 -3.35 -45.74 14.80
CA SER A 451 -2.16 -46.46 14.33
C SER A 451 -2.27 -46.95 12.88
N GLY A 452 -3.24 -46.46 12.10
CA GLY A 452 -3.50 -46.94 10.74
C GLY A 452 -3.89 -48.41 10.69
N PHE A 453 -4.56 -48.91 11.74
CA PHE A 453 -4.92 -50.32 11.92
C PHE A 453 -3.70 -51.28 11.94
N ASN A 454 -2.53 -50.77 12.31
CA ASN A 454 -1.31 -51.56 12.46
C ASN A 454 -1.19 -52.15 13.87
N ASN A 455 -1.18 -53.49 13.97
CA ASN A 455 -1.09 -54.18 15.26
C ASN A 455 0.18 -53.83 16.06
N LYS A 456 1.34 -53.79 15.39
CA LYS A 456 2.63 -53.53 16.05
C LYS A 456 2.64 -52.12 16.65
N HIS A 457 2.25 -51.14 15.85
CA HIS A 457 2.23 -49.75 16.29
C HIS A 457 1.21 -49.52 17.40
N THR A 458 0.07 -50.23 17.36
CA THR A 458 -0.95 -50.18 18.41
C THR A 458 -0.45 -50.78 19.72
N THR A 459 0.26 -51.92 19.67
CA THR A 459 0.85 -52.52 20.87
C THR A 459 1.89 -51.63 21.52
N GLU A 460 2.70 -50.93 20.72
CA GLU A 460 3.70 -49.96 21.20
C GLU A 460 3.01 -48.76 21.84
N THR A 461 2.00 -48.18 21.17
CA THR A 461 1.25 -47.01 21.64
C THR A 461 0.52 -47.27 22.96
N LEU A 462 -0.05 -48.46 23.13
CA LEU A 462 -0.81 -48.83 24.34
C LEU A 462 0.03 -49.58 25.39
N PHE A 463 1.33 -49.82 25.12
CA PHE A 463 2.19 -50.67 25.95
C PHE A 463 1.58 -52.05 26.24
N LEU A 464 0.94 -52.67 25.25
CA LEU A 464 0.28 -53.97 25.36
C LEU A 464 1.12 -55.09 24.75
N HIS A 465 1.02 -56.28 25.31
CA HIS A 465 1.51 -57.49 24.63
C HIS A 465 0.62 -57.84 23.42
N ARG A 466 1.21 -58.41 22.36
CA ARG A 466 0.49 -58.78 21.11
C ARG A 466 -0.75 -59.64 21.35
N ASN A 467 -0.67 -60.57 22.31
CA ASN A 467 -1.79 -61.47 22.63
C ASN A 467 -2.96 -60.67 23.24
N THR A 468 -2.66 -59.67 24.08
CA THR A 468 -3.65 -58.81 24.72
C THR A 468 -4.37 -57.96 23.68
N LEU A 469 -3.64 -57.40 22.71
CA LEU A 469 -4.26 -56.66 21.60
C LEU A 469 -5.15 -57.58 20.77
N SER A 470 -4.69 -58.79 20.42
CA SER A 470 -5.48 -59.75 19.65
C SER A 470 -6.78 -60.11 20.36
N TYR A 471 -6.72 -60.37 21.66
CA TYR A 471 -7.90 -60.64 22.48
C TYR A 471 -8.86 -59.45 22.51
N ARG A 472 -8.36 -58.23 22.76
CA ARG A 472 -9.20 -57.03 22.79
C ARG A 472 -9.85 -56.75 21.43
N LYS A 473 -9.13 -56.95 20.31
CA LYS A 473 -9.69 -56.83 18.96
C LYS A 473 -10.79 -57.85 18.69
N GLN A 474 -10.57 -59.10 19.05
CA GLN A 474 -11.60 -60.14 18.95
C GLN A 474 -12.83 -59.74 19.78
N LYS A 475 -12.61 -59.26 21.00
CA LYS A 475 -13.70 -58.83 21.88
C LYS A 475 -14.47 -57.62 21.34
N ILE A 476 -13.77 -56.66 20.74
CA ILE A 476 -14.38 -55.53 20.04
C ILE A 476 -15.25 -56.02 18.88
N ALA A 477 -14.76 -56.94 18.05
CA ALA A 477 -15.52 -57.51 16.93
C ALA A 477 -16.77 -58.26 17.43
N GLU A 478 -16.66 -59.06 18.49
CA GLU A 478 -17.80 -59.77 19.10
C GLU A 478 -18.89 -58.82 19.61
N ILE A 479 -18.52 -57.74 20.30
CA ILE A 479 -19.47 -56.81 20.92
C ILE A 479 -20.13 -55.90 19.88
N SER A 480 -19.37 -55.46 18.89
CA SER A 480 -19.77 -54.36 18.02
C SER A 480 -20.02 -54.75 16.57
N GLY A 481 -19.81 -56.02 16.21
CA GLY A 481 -20.00 -56.54 14.85
C GLY A 481 -19.00 -56.00 13.83
N ILE A 482 -17.89 -55.40 14.28
CA ILE A 482 -16.90 -54.79 13.39
C ILE A 482 -16.11 -55.88 12.64
N ASP A 483 -16.04 -55.74 11.32
CA ASP A 483 -15.10 -56.46 10.47
C ASP A 483 -13.91 -55.55 10.10
N PHE A 484 -12.75 -55.83 10.69
CA PHE A 484 -11.52 -55.07 10.44
C PHE A 484 -10.91 -55.28 9.05
N THR A 485 -11.52 -56.12 8.21
CA THR A 485 -11.09 -56.33 6.82
C THR A 485 -11.86 -55.48 5.81
N ASP A 486 -12.96 -54.84 6.21
CA ASP A 486 -13.74 -53.93 5.37
C ASP A 486 -13.13 -52.51 5.37
N PRO A 487 -12.59 -52.04 4.22
CA PRO A 487 -12.02 -50.70 4.13
C PRO A 487 -13.04 -49.58 4.37
N ASN A 488 -14.31 -49.79 4.04
CA ASN A 488 -15.35 -48.79 4.26
C ASN A 488 -15.60 -48.62 5.76
N LEU A 489 -15.68 -49.72 6.50
CA LEU A 489 -15.80 -49.68 7.95
C LEU A 489 -14.58 -49.05 8.61
N MET A 490 -13.37 -49.33 8.11
CA MET A 490 -12.15 -48.67 8.58
C MET A 490 -12.23 -47.15 8.43
N PHE A 491 -12.66 -46.66 7.26
CA PHE A 491 -12.91 -45.23 7.05
C PHE A 491 -13.99 -44.67 8.00
N LEU A 492 -15.11 -45.38 8.16
CA LEU A 492 -16.19 -44.99 9.07
C LEU A 492 -15.70 -44.90 10.52
N LEU A 493 -14.86 -45.82 10.97
CA LEU A 493 -14.26 -45.77 12.31
C LEU A 493 -13.31 -44.59 12.44
N MET A 494 -12.44 -44.35 11.45
CA MET A 494 -11.54 -43.19 11.44
C MET A 494 -12.31 -41.89 11.61
N TYR A 495 -13.22 -41.57 10.70
CA TYR A 495 -13.93 -40.28 10.78
C TYR A 495 -14.81 -40.19 12.05
N SER A 496 -15.33 -41.31 12.56
CA SER A 496 -16.10 -41.32 13.81
C SER A 496 -15.25 -40.90 15.01
N PHE A 497 -14.01 -41.39 15.10
CA PHE A 497 -13.09 -40.94 16.16
C PHE A 497 -12.65 -39.50 15.98
N TYR A 498 -12.48 -39.02 14.74
CA TYR A 498 -12.22 -37.60 14.49
C TYR A 498 -13.38 -36.70 14.94
N ILE A 499 -14.63 -37.07 14.64
CA ILE A 499 -15.82 -36.36 15.14
C ILE A 499 -15.88 -36.41 16.67
N ASP A 500 -15.62 -37.57 17.25
CA ASP A 500 -15.64 -37.73 18.70
C ASP A 500 -14.58 -36.88 19.41
N ASP A 501 -13.37 -36.79 18.85
CA ASP A 501 -12.31 -35.92 19.35
C ASP A 501 -12.66 -34.43 19.24
N PHE A 502 -13.35 -34.04 18.17
CA PHE A 502 -13.85 -32.68 17.98
C PHE A 502 -14.89 -32.29 19.05
N LEU A 503 -15.82 -33.21 19.36
CA LEU A 503 -16.90 -32.99 20.33
C LEU A 503 -16.43 -33.00 21.78
N ASN A 504 -15.46 -33.86 22.14
CA ASN A 504 -15.01 -34.00 23.52
C ASN A 504 -13.98 -32.94 23.98
N LYS A 505 -13.60 -32.02 23.09
CA LYS A 505 -12.63 -30.94 23.38
C LYS A 505 -13.26 -29.53 23.38
N ASP A 506 -14.59 -29.44 23.31
CA ASP A 506 -15.32 -28.22 23.68
C ASP A 506 -15.57 -28.24 25.20
N ILE A 507 -14.74 -27.52 25.97
CA ILE A 507 -14.98 -27.20 27.39
C ILE A 507 -15.05 -25.68 27.54
#